data_AF-A0A9N7UYI6-F1
#
_entry.id   AF-A0A9N7UYI6-F1
#
_cell.length_a   1.000
_cell.length_b   1.000
_cell.length_c   1.000
_cell.angle_alpha   90.00
_cell.angle_beta   90.00
_cell.angle_gamma   90.00
#
_symmetry.space_group_name_H-M   'P 1'
#
loop_
_entity.id
_entity.type
_entity.pdbx_description
1 polymer ?
#
loop_
_entity_poly.entity_id
_entity_poly.type
_entity_poly.pdbx_seq_one_letter_code
_entity_poly.pdbx_strand_id
1 'polypeptide(L)'
;MSSLHRNQQFSKGVSTSAAADIVYHGLVNQGATCYLNSVLQVLFMTKDFREAVERCDPHNPECIDPQLRHVFDELLKQTSNTNKIIKKLGIHTVNKQHDAAEYFEKILTLTSSEASQIFHGELTHKIRCSHCREENNTDGRFWHLPLELLDSHSEVFRVVDGIKEYFRTSR
;
A
#
# COMPACT_ATOMS: atom_id res chain seq x y z
N MET A 1 63.33 15.08 19.23
CA MET A 1 64.39 14.17 18.73
C MET A 1 63.85 12.76 18.78
N SER A 2 63.88 12.07 17.62
CA SER A 2 63.60 10.64 17.36
C SER A 2 62.19 10.11 17.70
N SER A 3 61.52 9.32 16.87
CA SER A 3 61.93 8.55 15.70
C SER A 3 60.72 8.24 14.80
N LEU A 4 60.90 8.42 13.49
CA LEU A 4 60.12 7.78 12.43
C LEU A 4 60.45 6.29 12.41
N HIS A 5 59.46 5.39 12.29
CA HIS A 5 59.63 4.14 11.54
C HIS A 5 58.38 3.87 10.68
N ARG A 6 58.67 3.65 9.39
CA ARG A 6 57.80 3.33 8.26
C ARG A 6 57.97 1.83 7.94
N ASN A 7 57.02 1.27 7.20
CA ASN A 7 56.99 -0.01 6.44
C ASN A 7 56.05 -1.05 7.08
N GLN A 8 55.23 -1.81 6.37
CA GLN A 8 55.05 -2.02 4.92
C GLN A 8 53.68 -2.68 4.66
N GLN A 9 53.25 -2.65 3.40
CA GLN A 9 51.97 -3.09 2.83
C GLN A 9 51.75 -4.62 2.74
N PHE A 10 50.51 -4.95 2.32
CA PHE A 10 49.95 -6.20 1.74
C PHE A 10 49.32 -7.15 2.77
N SER A 11 48.05 -7.55 2.65
CA SER A 11 47.43 -8.15 1.46
C SER A 11 45.99 -7.73 1.18
N LYS A 12 45.68 -7.64 -0.13
CA LYS A 12 44.35 -7.50 -0.74
C LYS A 12 43.38 -8.61 -0.33
N GLY A 13 42.11 -8.23 -0.24
CA GLY A 13 41.07 -8.91 -1.00
C GLY A 13 40.12 -9.81 -0.22
N VAL A 14 38.98 -9.25 0.19
CA VAL A 14 37.67 -9.83 -0.15
C VAL A 14 36.76 -8.67 -0.50
N SER A 15 36.57 -8.41 -1.79
CA SER A 15 35.48 -7.57 -2.28
C SER A 15 34.20 -8.40 -2.24
N THR A 16 33.58 -8.50 -1.07
CA THR A 16 32.16 -8.83 -1.00
C THR A 16 31.41 -7.61 -1.50
N SER A 17 30.79 -7.75 -2.67
CA SER A 17 29.77 -6.85 -3.19
C SER A 17 28.75 -6.55 -2.09
N ALA A 18 28.95 -5.45 -1.37
CA ALA A 18 27.97 -4.94 -0.42
C ALA A 18 26.72 -4.67 -1.25
N ALA A 19 25.64 -5.40 -1.00
CA ALA A 19 24.32 -4.95 -1.42
C ALA A 19 24.22 -3.52 -0.92
N ALA A 20 24.15 -2.56 -1.84
CA ALA A 20 24.03 -1.16 -1.48
C ALA A 20 22.88 -1.06 -0.47
N ASP A 21 23.15 -0.51 0.72
CA ASP A 21 22.11 -0.30 1.72
C ASP A 21 20.98 0.46 1.04
N ILE A 22 19.82 -0.19 0.89
CA ILE A 22 18.65 0.42 0.25
C ILE A 22 18.19 1.51 1.23
N VAL A 23 18.46 2.76 0.88
CA VAL A 23 17.99 3.89 1.66
C VAL A 23 16.54 4.13 1.28
N TYR A 24 15.63 3.87 2.22
CA TYR A 24 14.22 4.21 2.05
C TYR A 24 13.98 5.69 2.35
N HIS A 25 13.16 6.32 1.53
CA HIS A 25 12.81 7.73 1.69
C HIS A 25 11.35 7.93 2.08
N GLY A 26 11.08 9.06 2.73
CA GLY A 26 9.76 9.41 3.21
C GLY A 26 8.92 10.17 2.18
N LEU A 27 7.70 10.49 2.59
CA LEU A 27 6.82 11.41 1.87
C LEU A 27 6.59 12.67 2.72
N VAL A 28 6.67 13.84 2.08
CA VAL A 28 6.32 15.11 2.72
C VAL A 28 4.84 15.07 3.09
N ASN A 29 4.52 15.38 4.35
CA ASN A 29 3.14 15.52 4.77
C ASN A 29 2.59 16.89 4.31
N GLN A 30 1.64 16.90 3.37
CA GLN A 30 1.07 18.12 2.77
C GLN A 30 -0.05 18.74 3.61
N GLY A 31 -0.18 18.35 4.89
CA GLY A 31 -1.23 18.80 5.80
C GLY A 31 -1.62 17.68 6.77
N ALA A 32 -2.89 17.29 6.76
CA ALA A 32 -3.42 16.13 7.47
C ALA A 32 -3.42 14.87 6.60
N THR A 33 -2.39 14.70 5.74
CA THR A 33 -2.34 13.66 4.69
C THR A 33 -1.54 12.41 5.08
N CYS A 34 -1.30 12.17 6.36
CA CYS A 34 -0.53 11.01 6.83
C CYS A 34 -1.18 9.66 6.45
N TYR A 35 -2.52 9.58 6.40
CA TYR A 35 -3.26 8.41 5.93
C TYR A 35 -2.84 8.04 4.50
N LEU A 36 -2.78 9.03 3.61
CA LEU A 36 -2.41 8.85 2.21
C LEU A 36 -0.94 8.48 2.07
N ASN A 37 -0.05 9.15 2.82
CA ASN A 37 1.37 8.82 2.79
C ASN A 37 1.63 7.38 3.25
N SER A 38 0.89 6.91 4.26
CA SER A 38 0.99 5.52 4.75
C SER A 38 0.54 4.52 3.68
N VAL A 39 -0.59 4.78 3.03
CA VAL A 39 -1.09 3.96 1.91
C VAL A 39 -0.07 3.90 0.77
N LEU A 40 0.47 5.06 0.35
CA LEU A 40 1.44 5.13 -0.74
C LEU A 40 2.73 4.38 -0.43
N GLN A 41 3.16 4.37 0.83
CA GLN A 41 4.33 3.58 1.26
C GLN A 41 4.04 2.08 1.23
N VAL A 42 2.84 1.62 1.62
CA VAL A 42 2.45 0.20 1.48
C VAL A 42 2.45 -0.24 0.02
N LEU A 43 1.83 0.57 -0.85
CA LEU A 43 1.81 0.33 -2.30
C LEU A 43 3.23 0.33 -2.88
N PHE A 44 4.05 1.31 -2.48
CA PHE A 44 5.46 1.37 -2.88
C PHE A 44 6.22 0.14 -2.40
N MET A 45 6.09 -0.33 -1.16
CA MET A 45 6.85 -1.48 -0.68
C MET A 45 6.45 -2.81 -1.35
N THR A 46 5.27 -2.85 -1.98
CA THR A 46 4.79 -4.03 -2.70
C THR A 46 5.42 -4.10 -4.09
N LYS A 47 6.47 -4.92 -4.24
CA LYS A 47 7.27 -5.02 -5.46
C LYS A 47 6.42 -5.28 -6.70
N ASP A 48 5.55 -6.29 -6.66
CA ASP A 48 4.72 -6.68 -7.80
C ASP A 48 3.82 -5.52 -8.25
N PHE A 49 3.32 -4.72 -7.29
CA PHE A 49 2.51 -3.55 -7.57
C PHE A 49 3.32 -2.44 -8.26
N ARG A 50 4.54 -2.16 -7.77
CA ARG A 50 5.43 -1.21 -8.45
C ARG A 50 5.71 -1.64 -9.89
N GLU A 51 6.04 -2.90 -10.09
CA GLU A 51 6.36 -3.43 -11.42
C GLU A 51 5.15 -3.38 -12.38
N ALA A 52 3.93 -3.61 -11.88
CA ALA A 52 2.72 -3.45 -12.68
C ALA A 52 2.48 -1.98 -13.06
N VAL A 53 2.67 -1.04 -12.12
CA VAL A 53 2.59 0.40 -12.38
C VAL A 53 3.63 0.85 -13.41
N GLU A 54 4.84 0.27 -13.42
CA GLU A 54 5.89 0.57 -14.39
C GLU A 54 5.57 0.11 -15.82
N ARG A 55 4.84 -1.01 -15.96
CA ARG A 55 4.40 -1.56 -17.25
C ARG A 55 3.20 -0.84 -17.86
N CYS A 56 2.48 -0.03 -17.06
CA CYS A 56 1.30 0.68 -17.51
C CYS A 56 1.61 1.73 -18.60
N ASP A 57 0.64 1.95 -19.51
CA ASP A 57 0.73 2.97 -20.55
C ASP A 57 0.77 4.38 -19.94
N PRO A 58 1.87 5.14 -20.11
CA PRO A 58 2.02 6.48 -19.54
C PRO A 58 1.05 7.50 -20.14
N HIS A 59 0.39 7.19 -21.25
CA HIS A 59 -0.52 8.09 -21.96
C HIS A 59 -1.99 7.92 -21.58
N ASN A 60 -2.34 6.98 -20.70
CA ASN A 60 -3.71 6.83 -20.22
C ASN A 60 -4.04 7.91 -19.17
N PRO A 61 -4.82 8.96 -19.51
CA PRO A 61 -5.09 10.07 -18.59
C PRO A 61 -6.08 9.70 -17.50
N GLU A 62 -6.86 8.62 -17.68
CA GLU A 62 -7.86 8.16 -16.72
C GLU A 62 -7.19 7.47 -15.52
N CYS A 63 -6.08 6.78 -15.76
CA CYS A 63 -5.36 6.03 -14.74
C CYS A 63 -4.50 6.93 -13.83
N ILE A 64 -4.30 6.49 -12.58
CA ILE A 64 -3.40 7.14 -11.61
C ILE A 64 -1.95 6.61 -11.68
N ASP A 65 -1.72 5.53 -12.43
CA ASP A 65 -0.42 4.85 -12.55
C ASP A 65 0.74 5.79 -12.95
N PRO A 66 0.58 6.75 -13.90
CA PRO A 66 1.66 7.68 -14.22
C PRO A 66 2.09 8.55 -13.03
N GLN A 67 1.15 8.95 -12.17
CA GLN A 67 1.45 9.73 -10.96
C GLN A 67 2.07 8.84 -9.88
N LEU A 68 1.62 7.59 -9.73
CA LEU A 68 2.23 6.61 -8.83
C LEU A 68 3.67 6.31 -9.23
N ARG A 69 3.91 6.01 -10.51
CA ARG A 69 5.24 5.76 -11.06
C ARG A 69 6.21 6.89 -10.75
N HIS A 70 5.79 8.14 -11.00
CA HIS A 70 6.61 9.30 -10.68
C HIS A 70 6.95 9.39 -9.18
N VAL A 71 6.00 9.10 -8.28
CA VAL A 71 6.28 9.13 -6.84
C VAL A 71 7.19 7.98 -6.43
N PHE A 72 7.01 6.79 -6.98
CA PHE A 72 7.84 5.62 -6.72
C PHE A 72 9.29 5.82 -7.21
N ASP A 73 9.48 6.39 -8.40
CA ASP A 73 10.79 6.73 -8.94
C ASP A 73 11.54 7.75 -8.07
N GLU A 74 10.82 8.69 -7.46
CA GLU A 74 11.39 9.67 -6.55
C GLU A 74 11.71 9.06 -5.19
N LEU A 75 10.86 8.18 -4.65
CA LEU A 75 11.07 7.50 -3.37
C LEU A 75 12.32 6.61 -3.34
N LEU A 76 12.83 6.20 -4.50
CA LEU A 76 14.11 5.50 -4.63
C LEU A 76 15.34 6.43 -4.53
N LYS A 77 15.15 7.75 -4.60
CA LYS A 77 16.23 8.75 -4.70
C LYS A 77 16.20 9.81 -3.60
N GLN A 78 15.01 10.25 -3.20
CA GLN A 78 14.80 11.26 -2.18
C GLN A 78 13.40 11.25 -1.55
N THR A 79 13.23 12.03 -0.49
CA THR A 79 11.90 12.34 0.06
C THR A 79 11.05 13.05 -0.99
N SER A 80 9.85 12.54 -1.26
CA SER A 80 8.98 13.02 -2.34
C SER A 80 7.70 13.69 -1.84
N ASN A 81 7.08 14.54 -2.67
CA ASN A 81 5.77 15.12 -2.40
C ASN A 81 4.66 14.38 -3.17
N THR A 82 3.42 14.49 -2.70
CA THR A 82 2.27 13.73 -3.23
C THR A 82 1.28 14.62 -3.97
N ASN A 83 1.67 15.85 -4.34
CA ASN A 83 0.76 16.87 -4.88
C ASN A 83 -0.01 16.43 -6.13
N LYS A 84 0.66 15.73 -7.06
CA LYS A 84 0.02 15.20 -8.29
C LYS A 84 -1.03 14.13 -7.97
N ILE A 85 -0.74 13.26 -7.00
CA ILE A 85 -1.65 12.20 -6.53
C ILE A 85 -2.85 12.84 -5.80
N ILE A 86 -2.60 13.75 -4.86
CA ILE A 86 -3.64 14.51 -4.13
C ILE A 86 -4.63 15.15 -5.10
N LYS A 87 -4.11 15.82 -6.15
CA LYS A 87 -4.95 16.44 -7.18
C LYS A 87 -5.75 15.41 -7.98
N LYS A 88 -5.13 14.31 -8.40
CA LYS A 88 -5.78 13.23 -9.18
C LYS A 88 -6.88 12.52 -8.38
N LEU A 89 -6.72 12.42 -7.06
CA LEU A 89 -7.72 11.87 -6.13
C LEU A 89 -8.85 12.86 -5.78
N GLY A 90 -8.81 14.09 -6.27
CA GLY A 90 -9.81 15.11 -5.96
C GLY A 90 -9.78 15.59 -4.50
N ILE A 91 -8.61 15.52 -3.85
CA ILE A 91 -8.45 16.03 -2.48
C ILE A 91 -8.26 17.55 -2.56
N HIS A 92 -9.32 18.30 -2.30
CA HIS A 92 -9.30 19.77 -2.36
C HIS A 92 -8.80 20.42 -1.06
N THR A 93 -8.91 19.74 0.08
CA THR A 93 -8.55 20.27 1.39
C THR A 93 -7.62 19.31 2.12
N VAL A 94 -6.32 19.54 1.97
CA VAL A 94 -5.25 18.71 2.55
C VAL A 94 -5.22 18.71 4.08
N ASN A 95 -5.90 19.65 4.74
CA ASN A 95 -5.98 19.74 6.21
C ASN A 95 -7.14 18.94 6.81
N LYS A 96 -7.84 18.12 6.00
CA LYS A 96 -8.88 17.21 6.48
C LYS A 96 -8.33 15.79 6.56
N GLN A 97 -8.57 15.12 7.69
CA GLN A 97 -8.26 13.70 7.85
C GLN A 97 -9.29 12.84 7.11
N HIS A 98 -8.82 11.70 6.59
CA HIS A 98 -9.64 10.71 5.92
C HIS A 98 -9.23 9.29 6.35
N ASP A 99 -10.07 8.33 6.00
CA ASP A 99 -9.82 6.92 6.25
C ASP A 99 -8.76 6.37 5.28
N ALA A 100 -7.78 5.63 5.80
CA ALA A 100 -6.71 5.06 4.99
C ALA A 100 -7.21 3.93 4.07
N ALA A 101 -8.15 3.10 4.52
CA ALA A 101 -8.75 2.03 3.72
C ALA A 101 -9.59 2.60 2.56
N GLU A 102 -10.33 3.69 2.80
CA GLU A 102 -11.06 4.42 1.74
C GLU A 102 -10.10 4.86 0.62
N TYR A 103 -8.95 5.43 0.98
CA TYR A 103 -7.98 5.91 -0.01
C TYR A 103 -7.13 4.80 -0.63
N PHE A 104 -6.94 3.68 0.08
CA PHE A 104 -6.36 2.47 -0.50
C PHE A 104 -7.24 1.96 -1.64
N GLU A 105 -8.53 1.79 -1.39
CA GLU A 105 -9.51 1.36 -2.40
C GLU A 105 -9.65 2.38 -3.53
N LYS A 106 -9.72 3.68 -3.21
CA LYS A 106 -9.82 4.75 -4.21
C LYS A 106 -8.61 4.82 -5.14
N ILE A 107 -7.40 4.55 -4.64
CA ILE A 107 -6.21 4.47 -5.50
C ILE A 107 -6.34 3.24 -6.41
N LEU A 108 -6.66 2.08 -5.86
CA LEU A 108 -6.70 0.82 -6.62
C LEU A 108 -7.80 0.82 -7.70
N THR A 109 -8.94 1.46 -7.45
CA THR A 109 -10.00 1.65 -8.46
C THR A 109 -9.59 2.57 -9.62
N LEU A 110 -8.59 3.44 -9.42
CA LEU A 110 -8.03 4.32 -10.44
C LEU A 110 -6.75 3.76 -11.09
N THR A 111 -6.21 2.66 -10.57
CA THR A 111 -5.04 1.98 -11.17
C THR A 111 -5.44 1.11 -12.35
N SER A 112 -4.47 0.69 -13.16
CA SER A 112 -4.71 -0.30 -14.21
C SER A 112 -5.26 -1.62 -13.63
N SER A 113 -5.92 -2.42 -14.47
CA SER A 113 -6.37 -3.78 -14.08
C SER A 113 -5.18 -4.63 -13.62
N GLU A 114 -4.03 -4.48 -14.26
CA GLU A 114 -2.81 -5.22 -13.93
C GLU A 114 -2.23 -4.87 -12.56
N ALA A 115 -2.33 -3.61 -12.13
CA ALA A 115 -1.91 -3.19 -10.80
C ALA A 115 -2.97 -3.51 -9.74
N SER A 116 -4.25 -3.23 -10.01
CA SER A 116 -5.35 -3.45 -9.07
C SER A 116 -5.62 -4.92 -8.75
N GLN A 117 -5.25 -5.86 -9.64
CA GLN A 117 -5.40 -7.31 -9.40
C GLN A 117 -4.48 -7.87 -8.32
N ILE A 118 -3.43 -7.15 -7.94
CA ILE A 118 -2.46 -7.60 -6.94
C ILE A 118 -3.06 -7.56 -5.53
N PHE A 119 -4.08 -6.73 -5.31
CA PHE A 119 -4.65 -6.47 -3.99
C PHE A 119 -6.12 -6.85 -3.82
N HIS A 120 -6.85 -7.17 -4.90
CA HIS A 120 -8.26 -7.53 -4.73
C HIS A 120 -8.45 -9.03 -4.47
N GLY A 121 -9.47 -9.32 -3.68
CA GLY A 121 -10.11 -10.63 -3.64
C GLY A 121 -11.52 -10.57 -4.22
N GLU A 122 -12.15 -11.74 -4.34
CA GLU A 122 -13.56 -11.88 -4.69
C GLU A 122 -14.35 -12.34 -3.46
N LEU A 123 -15.49 -11.70 -3.23
CA LEU A 123 -16.42 -12.00 -2.17
C LEU A 123 -17.82 -12.23 -2.75
N THR A 124 -18.38 -13.41 -2.50
CA THR A 124 -19.78 -13.70 -2.85
C THR A 124 -20.67 -13.38 -1.65
N HIS A 125 -21.55 -12.39 -1.81
CA HIS A 125 -22.60 -12.10 -0.85
C HIS A 125 -23.83 -12.96 -1.15
N LYS A 126 -24.20 -13.84 -0.23
CA LYS A 126 -25.32 -14.77 -0.36
C LYS A 126 -26.46 -14.39 0.58
N ILE A 127 -27.62 -14.09 0.01
CA ILE A 127 -28.86 -13.80 0.74
C ILE A 127 -29.82 -14.96 0.53
N ARG A 128 -30.35 -15.52 1.62
CA ARG A 128 -31.36 -16.58 1.57
C ARG A 128 -32.60 -16.16 2.34
N CYS A 129 -33.76 -16.21 1.70
CA CYS A 129 -35.03 -15.96 2.38
C CYS A 129 -35.38 -17.13 3.32
N SER A 130 -35.69 -16.83 4.57
CA SER A 130 -36.09 -17.83 5.57
C SER A 130 -37.46 -18.47 5.29
N HIS A 131 -38.37 -17.75 4.61
CA HIS A 131 -39.73 -18.21 4.34
C HIS A 131 -39.85 -19.03 3.06
N CYS A 132 -39.41 -18.49 1.91
CA CYS A 132 -39.55 -19.15 0.62
C CYS A 132 -38.32 -19.97 0.19
N ARG A 133 -37.20 -19.89 0.94
CA ARG A 133 -35.92 -20.56 0.66
C ARG A 133 -35.20 -20.12 -0.61
N GLU A 134 -35.71 -19.11 -1.33
CA GLU A 134 -35.02 -18.49 -2.46
C GLU A 134 -33.67 -17.91 -2.05
N GLU A 135 -32.69 -18.04 -2.94
CA GLU A 135 -31.31 -17.59 -2.76
C GLU A 135 -30.92 -16.59 -3.84
N ASN A 136 -30.26 -15.50 -3.44
CA ASN A 136 -29.64 -14.54 -4.34
C ASN A 136 -28.17 -14.39 -3.99
N ASN A 137 -27.31 -14.48 -5.00
CA ASN A 137 -25.86 -14.34 -4.84
C ASN A 137 -25.40 -13.12 -5.63
N THR A 138 -24.46 -12.37 -5.07
CA THR A 138 -23.82 -11.25 -5.77
C THR A 138 -22.33 -11.31 -5.51
N ASP A 139 -21.55 -11.41 -6.58
CA ASP A 139 -20.10 -11.39 -6.51
C ASP A 139 -19.59 -9.95 -6.53
N GLY A 140 -18.63 -9.65 -5.67
CA GLY A 140 -18.01 -8.33 -5.56
C GLY A 140 -16.51 -8.45 -5.34
N ARG A 141 -15.75 -7.51 -5.93
CA ARG A 141 -14.34 -7.34 -5.60
C ARG A 141 -14.21 -6.58 -4.29
N PHE A 142 -13.25 -6.96 -3.46
CA PHE A 142 -12.91 -6.24 -2.24
C PHE A 142 -11.40 -6.04 -2.15
N TRP A 143 -10.96 -4.96 -1.51
CA TRP A 143 -9.55 -4.63 -1.29
C TRP A 143 -9.15 -4.62 0.18
N HIS A 144 -10.12 -4.55 1.08
CA HIS A 144 -9.91 -4.63 2.52
C HIS A 144 -11.10 -5.33 3.18
N LEU A 145 -10.85 -5.93 4.33
CA LEU A 145 -11.87 -6.56 5.17
C LEU A 145 -11.91 -5.79 6.50
N PRO A 146 -12.99 -5.04 6.78
CA PRO A 146 -13.14 -4.39 8.07
C PRO A 146 -13.43 -5.46 9.14
N LEU A 147 -12.50 -5.64 10.07
CA LEU A 147 -12.67 -6.56 11.19
C LEU A 147 -13.13 -5.77 12.41
N GLU A 148 -14.30 -6.12 12.94
CA GLU A 148 -14.83 -5.49 14.14
C GLU A 148 -13.98 -5.85 15.37
N LEU A 149 -13.54 -4.83 16.08
CA LEU A 149 -12.92 -4.97 17.39
C LEU A 149 -14.05 -5.02 18.43
N LEU A 150 -14.60 -6.21 18.67
CA LEU A 150 -15.58 -6.38 19.74
C LEU A 150 -14.91 -6.09 21.09
N ASP A 151 -15.62 -5.37 21.98
CA ASP A 151 -15.28 -5.24 23.40
C ASP A 151 -15.48 -6.61 24.08
N SER A 152 -14.62 -7.57 23.75
CA SER A 152 -14.44 -8.71 24.61
C SER A 152 -13.80 -8.17 25.89
N HIS A 153 -14.31 -8.53 27.07
CA HIS A 153 -13.64 -8.25 28.34
C HIS A 153 -12.22 -8.89 28.46
N SER A 154 -11.70 -9.46 27.37
CA SER A 154 -10.34 -9.95 27.25
C SER A 154 -9.46 -8.91 26.55
N GLU A 155 -8.29 -8.62 27.12
CA GLU A 155 -7.32 -7.63 26.61
C GLU A 155 -6.67 -8.04 25.28
N VAL A 156 -7.06 -9.17 24.67
CA VAL A 156 -6.36 -9.77 23.53
C VAL A 156 -7.34 -10.01 22.37
N PHE A 157 -7.20 -9.22 21.32
CA PHE A 157 -7.89 -9.45 20.05
C PHE A 157 -7.08 -10.37 19.13
N ARG A 158 -7.73 -11.38 18.56
CA ARG A 158 -7.11 -12.29 17.58
C ARG A 158 -7.74 -12.07 16.21
N VAL A 159 -6.90 -11.77 15.21
CA VAL A 159 -7.33 -11.59 13.81
C VAL A 159 -8.14 -12.79 13.29
N VAL A 160 -7.75 -14.01 13.68
CA VAL A 160 -8.47 -15.24 13.30
C VAL A 160 -9.93 -15.21 13.75
N ASP A 161 -10.21 -14.66 14.94
CA ASP A 161 -11.57 -14.61 15.47
C ASP A 161 -12.37 -13.48 14.80
N GLY A 162 -11.75 -12.34 14.50
CA GLY A 162 -12.36 -11.28 13.68
C GLY A 162 -12.74 -11.76 12.28
N ILE A 163 -11.89 -12.55 11.61
CA ILE A 163 -12.19 -13.15 10.31
C ILE A 163 -13.38 -14.11 10.43
N LYS A 164 -13.40 -14.98 11.44
CA LYS A 164 -14.53 -15.92 11.64
C LYS A 164 -15.85 -15.18 11.85
N GLU A 165 -15.83 -14.09 12.63
CA GLU A 165 -17.03 -13.30 12.86
C GLU A 165 -17.49 -12.58 11.60
N TYR A 166 -16.56 -12.00 10.82
CA TYR A 166 -16.87 -11.34 9.55
C TYR A 166 -17.63 -12.26 8.58
N PHE A 167 -17.22 -13.53 8.48
CA PHE A 167 -17.85 -14.53 7.61
C PHE A 167 -19.00 -15.30 8.28
N ARG A 168 -19.40 -14.93 9.50
CA ARG A 168 -20.51 -15.59 10.18
C ARG A 168 -21.82 -15.27 9.47
N THR A 169 -22.66 -16.27 9.26
CA THR A 169 -24.00 -16.06 8.72
C THR A 169 -24.84 -15.22 9.70
N SER A 170 -25.25 -14.04 9.26
CA SER A 170 -26.29 -13.25 9.92
C SER A 170 -27.66 -13.90 9.65
N ARG A 171 -28.44 -14.09 10.72
CA ARG A 171 -29.78 -14.69 10.65
C ARG A 171 -30.86 -13.63 10.50
#